data_AF-A0A6I7PIP0-F1
#
_entry.id   AF-A0A6I7PIP0-F1
#
_cell.length_a   1.000
_cell.length_b   1.000
_cell.length_c   1.000
_cell.angle_alpha   90.00
_cell.angle_beta   90.00
_cell.angle_gamma   90.00
#
_symmetry.space_group_name_H-M   'P 1'
#
loop_
_entity.id
_entity.type
_entity.pdbx_description
1 polymer ?
#
loop_
_entity_poly.entity_id
_entity_poly.type
_entity_poly.pdbx_seq_one_letter_code
_entity_poly.pdbx_strand_id
1 'polypeptide(L)'
;MDFWDRVKTTIDKSFDSSKEWFDKAKGTAHELGERGVLRVEIMQLESRAEKLTAKLGALTYELLVKKGQGHVGAKTEGLKEVIEEIGSIETRISHKEAALEALKRKEES
;
A
#
# COMPACT_ATOMS: atom_id res chain seq x y z
N MET A 1 -11.88 4.30 2.70
CA MET A 1 -11.48 3.26 1.72
C MET A 1 -10.42 2.44 2.41
N ASP A 2 -10.60 1.13 2.47
CA ASP A 2 -9.62 0.23 3.06
C ASP A 2 -8.33 0.20 2.20
N PHE A 3 -7.23 -0.29 2.75
CA PHE A 3 -5.96 -0.44 2.03
C PHE A 3 -6.14 -1.19 0.70
N TRP A 4 -6.87 -2.31 0.72
CA TRP A 4 -7.10 -3.13 -0.47
C TRP A 4 -7.88 -2.37 -1.54
N ASP A 5 -8.83 -1.53 -1.14
CA ASP A 5 -9.58 -0.71 -2.06
C ASP A 5 -8.68 0.30 -2.78
N ARG A 6 -7.68 0.86 -2.07
CA ARG A 6 -6.74 1.83 -2.64
C ARG A 6 -5.77 1.17 -3.60
N VAL A 7 -5.17 0.03 -3.22
CA VAL A 7 -4.29 -0.75 -4.12
C VAL A 7 -5.04 -1.16 -5.38
N LYS A 8 -6.27 -1.68 -5.24
CA LYS A 8 -7.11 -2.05 -6.38
C LYS A 8 -7.39 -0.83 -7.27
N THR A 9 -7.74 0.30 -6.68
CA THR A 9 -7.99 1.54 -7.42
C THR A 9 -6.74 2.04 -8.16
N THR A 10 -5.55 1.95 -7.59
CA THR A 10 -4.30 2.36 -8.26
C THR A 10 -3.91 1.39 -9.38
N ILE A 11 -4.13 0.08 -9.21
CA ILE A 11 -3.88 -0.89 -10.28
C ILE A 11 -4.86 -0.67 -11.44
N ASP A 12 -6.14 -0.41 -11.14
CA ASP A 12 -7.18 -0.15 -12.12
C ASP A 12 -7.02 1.24 -12.79
N LYS A 13 -6.40 2.21 -12.09
CA LYS A 13 -6.10 3.55 -12.61
C LYS A 13 -4.61 3.71 -12.86
N SER A 14 -4.19 3.40 -14.08
CA SER A 14 -2.80 3.58 -14.52
C SER A 14 -2.31 5.02 -14.24
N PHE A 15 -1.34 5.15 -13.32
CA PHE A 15 -0.42 6.26 -13.06
C PHE A 15 -0.95 7.68 -12.74
N ASP A 16 -2.18 8.06 -13.07
CA ASP A 16 -2.59 9.49 -12.99
C ASP A 16 -3.12 9.94 -11.61
N SER A 17 -3.64 9.05 -10.75
CA SER A 17 -4.31 9.47 -9.51
C SER A 17 -3.37 9.77 -8.33
N SER A 18 -2.15 9.23 -8.30
CA SER A 18 -1.19 9.49 -7.22
C SER A 18 -0.72 10.95 -7.20
N LYS A 19 -0.75 11.62 -8.36
CA LYS A 19 -0.30 13.01 -8.55
C LYS A 19 -1.33 14.03 -8.07
N GLU A 20 -2.63 13.76 -8.27
CA GLU A 20 -3.71 14.64 -7.80
C GLU A 20 -3.76 14.77 -6.27
N TRP A 21 -3.33 13.75 -5.54
CA TRP A 21 -3.21 13.81 -4.08
C TRP A 21 -2.01 14.64 -3.62
N PHE A 22 -0.89 14.54 -4.35
CA PHE A 22 0.34 15.31 -4.11
C PHE A 22 0.09 16.82 -4.32
N ASP A 23 -0.67 17.19 -5.36
CA ASP A 23 -1.00 18.59 -5.64
C ASP A 23 -2.01 19.18 -4.65
N LYS A 24 -2.93 18.37 -4.09
CA LYS A 24 -3.81 18.82 -2.99
C LYS A 24 -3.07 19.01 -1.66
N ALA A 25 -2.03 18.22 -1.39
CA ALA A 25 -1.24 18.33 -0.15
C ALA A 25 -0.32 19.57 -0.10
N LYS A 26 0.02 20.14 -1.27
CA LYS A 26 0.84 21.36 -1.37
C LYS A 26 0.12 22.63 -0.88
N GLY A 27 -1.21 22.57 -0.70
CA GLY A 27 -2.04 23.71 -0.25
C GLY A 27 -2.18 23.87 1.26
N THR A 28 -1.80 22.89 2.07
CA THR A 28 -1.98 22.90 3.54
C THR A 28 -0.63 22.94 4.26
N ALA A 29 0.06 24.08 4.19
CA ALA A 29 1.24 24.35 5.02
C ALA A 29 0.95 24.39 6.54
N HIS A 30 -0.27 24.05 6.96
CA HIS A 30 -0.75 24.07 8.35
C HIS A 30 -1.00 22.67 8.95
N GLU A 31 -0.85 21.56 8.21
CA GLU A 31 -0.93 20.18 8.76
C GLU A 31 0.44 19.65 9.26
N LEU A 32 1.34 20.56 9.69
CA LEU A 32 2.74 20.27 10.04
C LEU A 32 2.93 19.79 11.49
N GLY A 33 2.35 18.64 11.81
CA GLY A 33 2.59 17.92 13.07
C GLY A 33 2.68 16.41 12.87
N GLU A 34 2.41 15.65 13.93
CA GLU A 34 2.42 14.18 13.94
C GLU A 34 1.48 13.56 12.87
N ARG A 35 0.35 14.22 12.56
CA ARG A 35 -0.57 13.82 11.49
C ARG A 35 0.07 13.82 10.09
N GLY A 36 0.85 14.84 9.77
CA GLY A 36 1.52 14.96 8.47
C GLY A 36 2.56 13.86 8.29
N VAL A 37 3.31 13.54 9.35
CA VAL A 37 4.28 12.43 9.37
C VAL A 37 3.57 11.10 9.11
N LEU A 38 2.50 10.79 9.86
CA LEU A 38 1.75 9.54 9.69
C LEU A 38 1.20 9.38 8.27
N ARG A 39 0.68 10.46 7.66
CA ARG A 39 0.19 10.41 6.27
C ARG A 39 1.29 10.10 5.27
N VAL A 40 2.45 10.76 5.38
CA VAL A 40 3.59 10.49 4.50
C VAL A 40 4.07 9.06 4.65
N GLU A 41 4.15 8.56 5.89
CA GLU A 41 4.55 7.17 6.14
C GLU A 41 3.55 6.15 5.57
N ILE A 42 2.23 6.41 5.67
CA ILE A 42 1.19 5.58 5.04
C ILE A 42 1.39 5.57 3.52
N MET A 43 1.55 6.74 2.90
CA MET A 43 1.77 6.84 1.44
C MET A 43 3.02 6.08 0.98
N GLN A 44 4.11 6.14 1.75
CA GLN A 44 5.34 5.40 1.44
C GLN A 44 5.13 3.89 1.53
N LEU A 45 4.40 3.44 2.55
CA LEU A 45 4.06 2.02 2.73
C LEU A 45 3.17 1.51 1.60
N GLU A 46 2.16 2.30 1.20
CA GLU A 46 1.29 1.98 0.07
C GLU A 46 2.08 1.84 -1.23
N SER A 47 2.95 2.81 -1.53
CA SER A 47 3.80 2.75 -2.73
C SER A 47 4.71 1.50 -2.72
N ARG A 48 5.19 1.07 -1.55
CA ARG A 48 5.96 -0.18 -1.42
C ARG A 48 5.08 -1.41 -1.67
N ALA A 49 3.88 -1.45 -1.11
CA ALA A 49 2.95 -2.56 -1.31
C ALA A 49 2.53 -2.70 -2.77
N GLU A 50 2.29 -1.59 -3.47
CA GLU A 50 1.99 -1.56 -4.91
C GLU A 50 3.12 -2.22 -5.72
N LYS A 51 4.37 -1.84 -5.46
CA LYS A 51 5.55 -2.43 -6.13
C LYS A 51 5.70 -3.92 -5.85
N LEU A 52 5.47 -4.34 -4.60
CA LEU A 52 5.53 -5.76 -4.23
C LEU A 52 4.40 -6.56 -4.87
N THR A 53 3.20 -5.98 -4.98
CA THR A 53 2.05 -6.60 -5.65
C THR A 53 2.33 -6.79 -7.14
N ALA A 54 2.91 -5.79 -7.81
CA ALA A 54 3.35 -5.91 -9.19
C ALA A 54 4.44 -7.00 -9.35
N LYS A 55 5.41 -7.05 -8.44
CA LYS A 55 6.44 -8.11 -8.40
C LYS A 55 5.81 -9.49 -8.21
N LEU A 56 4.83 -9.62 -7.32
CA LEU A 56 4.13 -10.87 -7.06
C LEU A 56 3.41 -11.37 -8.32
N GLY A 57 2.75 -10.46 -9.05
CA GLY A 57 2.11 -10.77 -10.33
C GLY A 57 3.12 -11.25 -11.39
N ALA A 58 4.26 -10.58 -11.51
CA ALA A 58 5.33 -10.97 -12.43
C ALA A 58 5.90 -12.37 -12.11
N LEU A 59 6.18 -12.64 -10.83
CA LEU A 59 6.69 -13.95 -10.39
C LEU A 59 5.65 -15.06 -10.61
N THR A 60 4.39 -14.78 -10.30
CA THR A 60 3.29 -15.72 -10.50
C THR A 60 3.13 -16.06 -11.98
N TYR A 61 3.21 -15.07 -12.87
CA TYR A 61 3.18 -15.28 -14.32
C TYR A 61 4.38 -16.10 -14.80
N GLU A 62 5.58 -15.83 -14.31
CA GLU A 62 6.77 -16.63 -14.63
C GLU A 62 6.59 -18.10 -14.24
N LEU A 63 6.12 -18.36 -13.01
CA LEU A 63 5.91 -19.71 -12.50
C LEU A 63 4.83 -20.47 -13.29
N LEU A 64 3.66 -19.84 -13.46
CA LEU A 64 2.51 -20.49 -14.10
C LEU A 64 2.69 -20.63 -15.62
N VAL A 65 3.12 -19.57 -16.30
CA VAL A 65 3.11 -19.51 -17.77
C VAL A 65 4.45 -19.87 -18.38
N LYS A 66 5.57 -19.39 -17.81
CA LYS A 66 6.90 -19.64 -18.38
C LYS A 66 7.48 -20.97 -17.93
N LYS A 67 7.30 -21.34 -16.67
CA LYS A 67 7.80 -22.61 -16.10
C LYS A 67 6.75 -23.72 -16.12
N GLY A 68 5.51 -23.40 -16.47
CA GLY A 68 4.43 -24.39 -16.61
C GLY A 68 4.01 -25.05 -15.29
N GLN A 69 4.22 -24.39 -14.14
CA GLN A 69 3.64 -24.88 -12.89
C GLN A 69 2.12 -24.81 -12.98
N GLY A 70 1.44 -25.95 -12.78
CA GLY A 70 -0.02 -26.02 -12.88
C GLY A 70 -0.77 -25.26 -11.77
N HIS A 71 -0.09 -24.93 -10.67
CA HIS A 71 -0.63 -24.10 -9.60
C HIS A 71 0.52 -23.43 -8.82
N VAL A 72 0.22 -22.30 -8.20
CA VAL A 72 1.06 -21.67 -7.17
C VAL A 72 0.20 -21.39 -5.94
N GLY A 73 0.81 -21.42 -4.76
CA GLY A 73 0.16 -21.14 -3.49
C GLY A 73 0.95 -20.15 -2.64
N ALA A 74 0.36 -19.73 -1.51
CA ALA A 74 0.98 -18.71 -0.64
C ALA A 74 2.34 -19.12 -0.04
N LYS A 75 2.65 -20.43 -0.02
CA LYS A 75 3.92 -20.98 0.47
C LYS A 75 4.87 -21.40 -0.65
N THR A 76 4.53 -21.13 -1.92
CA THR A 76 5.41 -21.43 -3.04
C THR A 76 6.71 -20.64 -2.90
N GLU A 77 7.83 -21.33 -3.06
CA GLU A 77 9.17 -20.75 -2.99
C GLU A 77 9.29 -19.57 -3.96
N GLY A 78 9.82 -18.44 -3.47
CA GLY A 78 9.94 -17.20 -4.22
C GLY A 78 8.69 -16.31 -4.20
N LEU A 79 7.50 -16.85 -3.89
CA LEU A 79 6.27 -16.05 -3.66
C LEU A 79 6.06 -15.74 -2.17
N LYS A 80 6.43 -16.69 -1.30
CA LYS A 80 6.20 -16.62 0.15
C LYS A 80 6.73 -15.33 0.75
N GLU A 81 7.98 -14.98 0.46
CA GLU A 81 8.64 -13.80 1.03
C GLU A 81 7.94 -12.51 0.61
N VAL A 82 7.48 -12.44 -0.64
CA VAL A 82 6.77 -11.27 -1.18
C VAL A 82 5.39 -11.14 -0.52
N ILE A 83 4.68 -12.26 -0.32
CA ILE A 83 3.37 -12.28 0.33
C ILE A 83 3.49 -11.87 1.80
N GLU A 84 4.47 -12.41 2.52
CA GLU A 84 4.73 -12.06 3.93
C GLU A 84 5.10 -10.57 4.07
N GLU A 85 5.89 -10.03 3.15
CA GLU A 85 6.24 -8.60 3.15
C GLU A 85 5.02 -7.70 2.91
N ILE A 86 4.13 -8.07 1.96
CA ILE A 86 2.88 -7.34 1.71
C ILE A 86 2.01 -7.36 2.98
N GLY A 87 1.79 -8.51 3.61
CA GLY A 87 0.99 -8.60 4.84
C GLY A 87 1.59 -7.83 6.02
N SER A 88 2.93 -7.76 6.11
CA SER A 88 3.60 -6.91 7.10
C SER A 88 3.34 -5.43 6.84
N ILE A 89 3.37 -5.00 5.58
CA ILE A 89 3.09 -3.62 5.21
C ILE A 89 1.62 -3.26 5.49
N GLU A 90 0.68 -4.14 5.16
CA GLU A 90 -0.75 -3.98 5.47
C GLU A 90 -0.97 -3.73 6.97
N THR A 91 -0.36 -4.57 7.81
CA THR A 91 -0.44 -4.43 9.27
C THR A 91 0.09 -3.06 9.74
N ARG A 92 1.22 -2.62 9.16
CA ARG A 92 1.82 -1.32 9.50
C ARG A 92 0.97 -0.14 9.05
N ILE A 93 0.34 -0.22 7.89
CA ILE A 93 -0.61 0.79 7.40
C ILE A 93 -1.79 0.88 8.36
N SER A 94 -2.42 -0.26 8.68
CA SER A 94 -3.56 -0.31 9.59
C SER A 94 -3.26 0.33 10.96
N HIS A 95 -2.10 0.03 11.54
CA HIS A 95 -1.67 0.65 12.80
C HIS A 95 -1.51 2.18 12.69
N LYS A 96 -0.94 2.67 11.58
CA LYS A 96 -0.75 4.11 11.36
C LYS A 96 -2.06 4.82 11.07
N GLU A 97 -2.99 4.18 10.36
CA GLU A 97 -4.35 4.71 10.15
C GLU A 97 -5.11 4.81 11.47
N ALA A 98 -5.04 3.79 12.32
CA ALA A 98 -5.64 3.82 13.65
C ALA A 98 -5.06 4.97 14.51
N ALA A 99 -3.74 5.19 14.46
CA ALA A 99 -3.10 6.32 15.13
C ALA A 99 -3.57 7.68 14.56
N LEU A 100 -3.68 7.79 13.24
CA LEU A 100 -4.16 9.00 12.58
C LEU A 100 -5.61 9.32 12.98
N GLU A 101 -6.47 8.32 13.05
CA GLU A 101 -7.87 8.48 13.50
C GLU A 101 -7.94 8.85 14.99
N ALA A 102 -7.09 8.28 15.84
CA ALA A 102 -7.02 8.64 17.25
C ALA A 102 -6.60 10.10 17.45
N LEU A 103 -5.63 10.59 16.68
CA LEU A 103 -5.22 12.00 16.70
C LEU A 103 -6.34 12.94 16.28
N LYS A 104 -7.09 12.60 15.22
CA LYS A 104 -8.26 13.40 14.79
C LYS A 104 -9.30 13.53 15.91
N ARG A 105 -9.66 12.42 16.55
CA ARG A 105 -10.65 12.42 17.65
C ARG A 105 -10.21 13.28 18.83
N LYS A 106 -8.91 13.26 19.17
CA LYS A 106 -8.34 14.07 20.27
C LYS A 106 -8.34 15.57 19.98
N GLU A 107 -8.25 15.96 18.71
CA GLU A 107 -8.33 17.38 18.29
C GLU A 107 -9.78 17.89 18.23
N GLU A 108 -10.76 16.99 18.10
CA GLU A 108 -12.19 17.27 18.07
C GLU A 108 -12.87 17.27 19.45
N SER A 109 -12.14 16.93 20.53
CA SER A 109 -12.62 16.88 21.93
C SER A 109 -12.05 17.99 22.80
#